data_AF-A0A8C4SEK2-F1
#
_entry.id   AF-A0A8C4SEK2-F1
#
_cell.length_a   1.000
_cell.length_b   1.000
_cell.length_c   1.000
_cell.angle_alpha   90.00
_cell.angle_beta   90.00
_cell.angle_gamma   90.00
#
_symmetry.space_group_name_H-M   'P 1'
#
loop_
_entity.id
_entity.type
_entity.pdbx_description
1 polymer ?
#
loop_
_entity_poly.entity_id
_entity_poly.type
_entity_poly.pdbx_seq_one_letter_code
_entity_poly.pdbx_strand_id
1 'polypeptide(L)'
;MSIMGLKKKQPKTFKVKVVTMDAEMEFNCEVKWKGKDLFDLVCRTIGLRETWFFKLRYMVKDTYLWLKMDKRVLDQELPKEDPITFHFLAKFYPEKVEEELVQEITQHLFFLQVKKQILDEEIYCSPEASVLLASYAVQAKYGDYDPNFHKPGFLAEDELLPQRVLMQYQMTAEMWEEKITAWYAEHRGIARDEAEMNYLKIAQDLEMYGVNYFSITQNKRDTELLLGVDAQGLHIYSPNNKLTPNKSFPWSGIRNISYSEKEFTIKPLEKKKEVFKFYSSQLKVNKLILQLCIGNHDLFMRRRKVDSIEVQQMKAQAREEKARKKMERQILAREKQMREEAERAKEEMERRLFQLQDEARLANEALIRSEETADLLAEKAQIAEEEAKLLAHKAAEAEQERQRLEVTAMKTKEEKRLMEQKMREAELLAVKLVEESERRTKEADHLKQDLSEAKDAERRAKQKLLEITRSTYPLVSAYTCSPPPTDGSDLSLESGSVKTDFKDSDMKRLSMEIERERLDYIEKSKNLQEQLKELKSEIESLKLEEQHSGIFSSNRDLRDYAEAAYFPISRVGHYDSEVIYI
;
A
#
# COMPACT_ATOMS: atom_id res chain seq x y z
N MET A 1 -31.82 11.37 74.61
CA MET A 1 -31.82 11.26 73.13
C MET A 1 -30.47 10.76 72.69
N SER A 2 -30.39 9.55 72.12
CA SER A 2 -29.14 8.91 71.71
C SER A 2 -28.93 9.09 70.20
N ILE A 3 -27.81 9.67 69.83
CA ILE A 3 -27.41 9.97 68.45
C ILE A 3 -26.81 8.68 67.88
N MET A 4 -27.61 7.91 67.15
CA MET A 4 -27.15 6.67 66.51
C MET A 4 -26.10 6.97 65.43
N GLY A 5 -24.94 6.32 65.58
CA GLY A 5 -23.83 6.41 64.64
C GLY A 5 -24.17 5.83 63.27
N LEU A 6 -24.12 6.69 62.25
CA LEU A 6 -24.06 6.30 60.85
C LEU A 6 -22.71 5.61 60.58
N LYS A 7 -22.67 4.27 60.65
CA LYS A 7 -21.56 3.49 60.10
C LYS A 7 -21.49 3.74 58.59
N LYS A 8 -20.51 4.52 58.12
CA LYS A 8 -20.16 4.64 56.69
C LYS A 8 -19.99 3.22 56.13
N LYS A 9 -20.83 2.81 55.17
CA LYS A 9 -20.64 1.56 54.41
C LYS A 9 -19.28 1.65 53.71
N GLN A 10 -18.38 0.71 54.00
CA GLN A 10 -17.11 0.63 53.29
C GLN A 10 -17.37 0.42 51.79
N PRO A 11 -16.60 1.10 50.91
CA PRO A 11 -16.72 0.91 49.48
C PRO A 11 -16.45 -0.56 49.14
N LYS A 12 -17.37 -1.18 48.39
CA LYS A 12 -17.25 -2.58 47.94
C LYS A 12 -16.36 -2.72 46.71
N THR A 13 -16.12 -1.62 46.02
CA THR A 13 -15.35 -1.53 44.79
C THR A 13 -14.37 -0.36 44.84
N PHE A 14 -13.37 -0.41 43.98
CA PHE A 14 -12.42 0.69 43.74
C PHE A 14 -12.24 0.86 42.23
N LYS A 15 -11.86 2.06 41.79
CA LYS A 15 -11.66 2.35 40.37
C LYS A 15 -10.20 2.21 39.98
N VAL A 16 -9.98 1.67 38.79
CA VAL A 16 -8.67 1.60 38.17
C VAL A 16 -8.76 2.11 36.75
N LYS A 17 -7.72 2.84 36.32
CA LYS A 17 -7.49 3.18 34.92
C LYS A 17 -6.36 2.31 34.41
N VAL A 18 -6.56 1.63 33.29
CA VAL A 18 -5.54 0.82 32.62
C VAL A 18 -5.24 1.47 31.27
N VAL A 19 -3.97 1.80 31.06
CA VAL A 19 -3.44 2.41 29.84
C VAL A 19 -2.66 1.34 29.08
N THR A 20 -3.14 0.94 27.91
CA THR A 20 -2.34 0.15 26.93
C THR A 20 -1.54 1.11 26.06
N MET A 21 -0.87 0.60 25.03
CA MET A 21 -0.16 1.47 24.08
C MET A 21 -1.09 2.27 23.17
N ASP A 22 -2.35 1.85 23.02
CA ASP A 22 -3.32 2.35 22.05
C ASP A 22 -4.68 2.74 22.64
N ALA A 23 -4.93 2.44 23.92
CA ALA A 23 -6.22 2.68 24.56
C ALA A 23 -6.09 3.00 26.05
N GLU A 24 -7.09 3.71 26.58
CA GLU A 24 -7.30 3.87 28.02
C GLU A 24 -8.65 3.29 28.40
N MET A 25 -8.69 2.56 29.52
CA MET A 25 -9.87 1.81 29.95
C MET A 25 -10.05 1.97 31.46
N GLU A 26 -11.28 2.27 31.91
CA GLU A 26 -11.60 2.34 33.33
C GLU A 26 -12.42 1.13 33.77
N PHE A 27 -12.06 0.56 34.93
CA PHE A 27 -12.74 -0.59 35.51
C PHE A 27 -13.15 -0.32 36.96
N ASN A 28 -14.31 -0.85 37.36
CA ASN A 28 -14.73 -0.95 38.75
C ASN A 28 -14.39 -2.34 39.28
N CYS A 29 -13.37 -2.41 40.13
CA CYS A 29 -12.82 -3.66 40.66
C CYS A 29 -13.36 -3.95 42.05
N GLU A 30 -13.58 -5.23 42.40
CA GLU A 30 -13.97 -5.58 43.77
C GLU A 30 -12.76 -5.50 44.71
N VAL A 31 -12.94 -5.00 45.93
CA VAL A 31 -11.85 -4.83 46.92
C VAL A 31 -11.08 -6.11 47.27
N LYS A 32 -11.67 -7.29 47.00
CA LYS A 32 -11.05 -8.60 47.22
C LYS A 32 -10.17 -9.08 46.06
N TRP A 33 -10.23 -8.43 44.90
CA TRP A 33 -9.51 -8.86 43.70
C TRP A 33 -8.01 -8.88 43.89
N LYS A 34 -7.41 -9.96 43.37
CA LYS A 34 -5.97 -10.11 43.19
C LYS A 34 -5.52 -9.41 41.92
N GLY A 35 -4.21 -9.18 41.81
CA GLY A 35 -3.62 -8.65 40.59
C GLY A 35 -3.97 -9.51 39.36
N LYS A 36 -4.07 -10.83 39.53
CA LYS A 36 -4.52 -11.75 38.49
C LYS A 36 -5.94 -11.46 38.00
N ASP A 37 -6.89 -11.21 38.90
CA ASP A 37 -8.29 -10.99 38.51
C ASP A 37 -8.43 -9.72 37.65
N LEU A 38 -7.72 -8.64 38.04
CA LEU A 38 -7.65 -7.41 37.26
C LEU A 38 -6.97 -7.65 35.91
N PHE A 39 -5.82 -8.33 35.89
CA PHE A 39 -5.09 -8.61 34.66
C PHE A 39 -5.90 -9.47 33.68
N ASP A 40 -6.55 -10.52 34.16
CA ASP A 40 -7.39 -11.41 33.35
C ASP A 40 -8.64 -10.67 32.82
N LEU A 41 -9.16 -9.68 33.55
CA LEU A 41 -10.22 -8.80 33.04
C LEU A 41 -9.72 -7.92 31.89
N VAL A 42 -8.56 -7.28 32.06
CA VAL A 42 -7.94 -6.45 31.01
C VAL A 42 -7.72 -7.28 29.74
N CYS A 43 -7.04 -8.42 29.85
CA CYS A 43 -6.75 -9.32 28.72
C CYS A 43 -8.02 -9.76 27.99
N ARG A 44 -9.08 -10.15 28.71
CA ARG A 44 -10.37 -10.50 28.08
C ARG A 44 -11.03 -9.32 27.37
N THR A 45 -10.91 -8.12 27.92
CA THR A 45 -11.55 -6.92 27.35
C THR A 45 -10.88 -6.51 26.04
N ILE A 46 -9.56 -6.66 25.93
CA ILE A 46 -8.81 -6.38 24.69
C ILE A 46 -8.68 -7.61 23.75
N GLY A 47 -9.26 -8.76 24.13
CA GLY A 47 -9.20 -9.98 23.32
C GLY A 47 -7.81 -10.66 23.26
N LEU A 48 -6.92 -10.37 24.22
CA LEU A 48 -5.56 -10.90 24.27
C LEU A 48 -5.50 -12.21 25.07
N ARG A 49 -5.01 -13.26 24.42
CA ARG A 49 -4.82 -14.62 24.97
C ARG A 49 -3.35 -14.95 25.23
N GLU A 50 -2.43 -14.27 24.55
CA GLU A 50 -0.97 -14.40 24.73
C GLU A 50 -0.46 -13.70 26.01
N THR A 51 -1.11 -13.99 27.13
CA THR A 51 -0.96 -13.23 28.38
C THR A 51 0.41 -13.34 29.03
N TRP A 52 1.27 -14.27 28.57
CA TRP A 52 2.56 -14.55 29.17
C TRP A 52 3.62 -13.48 28.90
N PHE A 53 3.43 -12.62 27.90
CA PHE A 53 4.32 -11.49 27.62
C PHE A 53 4.03 -10.28 28.49
N PHE A 54 2.78 -10.06 28.88
CA PHE A 54 2.31 -8.79 29.44
C PHE A 54 2.18 -8.79 30.96
N LYS A 55 2.29 -7.60 31.55
CA LYS A 55 2.04 -7.31 32.96
C LYS A 55 1.49 -5.90 33.15
N LEU A 56 0.92 -5.64 34.33
CA LEU A 56 0.52 -4.30 34.75
C LEU A 56 1.64 -3.64 35.53
N ARG A 57 2.06 -2.45 35.10
CA ARG A 57 3.06 -1.59 35.74
C ARG A 57 2.37 -0.37 36.36
N TYR A 58 2.86 0.11 37.47
CA TYR A 58 2.40 1.36 38.08
C TYR A 58 3.60 2.09 38.70
N MET A 59 3.45 3.38 38.98
CA MET A 59 4.53 4.21 39.53
C MET A 59 4.22 4.56 40.98
N VAL A 60 5.18 4.39 41.89
CA VAL A 60 5.08 4.87 43.28
C VAL A 60 6.37 5.56 43.66
N LYS A 61 6.28 6.83 44.09
CA LYS A 61 7.43 7.65 44.50
C LYS A 61 8.54 7.60 43.44
N ASP A 62 8.19 7.92 42.19
CA ASP A 62 9.09 7.92 41.03
C ASP A 62 9.76 6.57 40.73
N THR A 63 9.25 5.46 41.28
CA THR A 63 9.73 4.11 41.02
C THR A 63 8.66 3.28 40.32
N TYR A 64 9.01 2.69 39.18
CA TYR A 64 8.15 1.76 38.48
C TYR A 64 8.13 0.39 39.16
N LEU A 65 6.93 -0.12 39.42
CA LEU A 65 6.69 -1.43 40.02
C LEU A 65 5.71 -2.24 39.16
N TRP A 66 5.91 -3.56 39.13
CA TRP A 66 5.00 -4.50 38.47
C TRP A 66 4.00 -5.06 39.49
N LEU A 67 2.72 -5.08 39.12
CA LEU A 67 1.64 -5.65 39.92
C LEU A 67 1.87 -7.15 40.14
N LYS A 68 1.81 -7.56 41.41
CA LYS A 68 1.91 -8.97 41.79
C LYS A 68 0.58 -9.65 41.59
N MET A 69 0.59 -10.74 40.82
CA MET A 69 -0.61 -11.46 40.40
C MET A 69 -1.27 -12.26 41.53
N ASP A 70 -0.49 -12.71 42.51
CA ASP A 70 -0.89 -13.56 43.63
C ASP A 70 -1.45 -12.77 44.83
N LYS A 71 -1.21 -11.45 44.88
CA LYS A 71 -1.62 -10.56 45.97
C LYS A 71 -2.86 -9.74 45.61
N ARG A 72 -3.65 -9.35 46.62
CA ARG A 72 -4.73 -8.36 46.44
C ARG A 72 -4.16 -7.06 45.89
N VAL A 73 -4.91 -6.39 45.02
CA VAL A 73 -4.46 -5.12 44.41
C VAL A 73 -4.21 -4.09 45.50
N LEU A 74 -5.20 -3.85 46.38
CA LEU A 74 -5.13 -2.85 47.45
C LEU A 74 -4.17 -3.18 48.59
N ASP A 75 -3.63 -4.41 48.67
CA ASP A 75 -2.60 -4.78 49.66
C ASP A 75 -1.17 -4.42 49.19
N GLN A 76 -1.03 -3.93 47.96
CA GLN A 76 0.25 -3.54 47.39
C GLN A 76 0.48 -2.04 47.63
N GLU A 77 1.75 -1.62 47.66
CA GLU A 77 2.11 -0.21 47.74
C GLU A 77 1.63 0.46 46.44
N LEU A 78 0.49 1.15 46.47
CA LEU A 78 -0.15 1.78 45.31
C LEU A 78 -0.13 3.31 45.42
N PRO A 79 -0.25 4.03 44.27
CA PRO A 79 -0.48 5.46 44.27
C PRO A 79 -1.75 5.81 45.05
N LYS A 80 -1.78 6.99 45.67
CA LYS A 80 -2.97 7.53 46.34
C LYS A 80 -3.84 8.32 45.35
N GLU A 81 -4.05 7.76 44.17
CA GLU A 81 -4.84 8.34 43.07
C GLU A 81 -6.16 7.60 42.94
N ASP A 82 -7.21 8.30 42.50
CA ASP A 82 -8.51 7.72 42.18
C ASP A 82 -8.98 8.30 40.83
N PRO A 83 -9.07 7.50 39.75
CA PRO A 83 -8.76 6.06 39.69
C PRO A 83 -7.26 5.75 39.82
N ILE A 84 -6.92 4.54 40.30
CA ILE A 84 -5.52 4.07 40.35
C ILE A 84 -5.06 3.73 38.92
N THR A 85 -3.97 4.34 38.45
CA THR A 85 -3.47 4.13 37.08
C THR A 85 -2.47 2.97 36.98
N PHE A 86 -2.74 2.05 36.07
CA PHE A 86 -1.84 0.97 35.65
C PHE A 86 -1.53 1.09 34.15
N HIS A 87 -0.33 0.68 33.75
CA HIS A 87 0.10 0.58 32.37
C HIS A 87 0.22 -0.90 32.01
N PHE A 88 -0.50 -1.34 30.97
CA PHE A 88 -0.43 -2.70 30.45
C PHE A 88 0.68 -2.77 29.40
N LEU A 89 1.79 -3.41 29.76
CA LEU A 89 3.03 -3.40 28.96
C LEU A 89 3.60 -4.81 28.83
N ALA A 90 4.29 -5.06 27.72
CA ALA A 90 5.11 -6.25 27.57
C ALA A 90 6.28 -6.18 28.55
N LYS A 91 6.43 -7.22 29.37
CA LYS A 91 7.52 -7.40 30.32
C LYS A 91 8.56 -8.41 29.82
N PHE A 92 8.09 -9.40 29.06
CA PHE A 92 8.93 -10.45 28.49
C PHE A 92 8.78 -10.41 26.96
N TYR A 93 9.87 -10.60 26.25
CA TYR A 93 9.92 -10.51 24.79
C TYR A 93 10.06 -11.91 24.17
N PRO A 94 9.54 -12.12 22.95
CA PRO A 94 9.76 -13.35 22.20
C PRO A 94 11.24 -13.53 21.84
N GLU A 95 11.71 -14.78 21.71
CA GLU A 95 12.97 -15.12 21.06
C GLU A 95 12.89 -14.86 19.55
N LYS A 96 11.73 -15.10 18.94
CA LYS A 96 11.46 -14.78 17.52
C LYS A 96 10.05 -14.24 17.34
N VAL A 97 9.94 -12.98 16.90
CA VAL A 97 8.64 -12.29 16.82
C VAL A 97 7.66 -12.98 15.87
N GLU A 98 8.13 -13.44 14.70
CA GLU A 98 7.29 -14.05 13.65
C GLU A 98 6.78 -15.45 14.01
N GLU A 99 7.51 -16.19 14.86
CA GLU A 99 7.14 -17.55 15.25
C GLU A 99 6.26 -17.58 16.52
N GLU A 100 6.38 -16.56 17.38
CA GLU A 100 5.76 -16.52 18.70
C GLU A 100 4.57 -15.58 18.82
N LEU A 101 4.53 -14.46 18.09
CA LEU A 101 3.40 -13.53 18.14
C LEU A 101 2.30 -14.03 17.21
N VAL A 102 1.18 -14.45 17.78
CA VAL A 102 0.11 -15.13 17.03
C VAL A 102 -1.07 -14.20 16.74
N GLN A 103 -1.49 -13.40 17.72
CA GLN A 103 -2.63 -12.50 17.57
C GLN A 103 -2.20 -11.12 17.10
N GLU A 104 -2.99 -10.53 16.20
CA GLU A 104 -2.77 -9.17 15.70
C GLU A 104 -2.73 -8.14 16.85
N ILE A 105 -3.56 -8.27 17.89
CA ILE A 105 -3.52 -7.38 19.06
C ILE A 105 -2.20 -7.48 19.83
N THR A 106 -1.66 -8.69 20.01
CA THR A 106 -0.39 -8.92 20.70
C THR A 106 0.73 -8.26 19.90
N GLN A 107 0.75 -8.50 18.59
CA GLN A 107 1.71 -7.91 17.67
C GLN A 107 1.63 -6.38 17.69
N HIS A 108 0.43 -5.81 17.61
CA HIS A 108 0.20 -4.37 17.62
C HIS A 108 0.74 -3.70 18.89
N LEU A 109 0.46 -4.28 20.06
CA LEU A 109 0.96 -3.76 21.33
C LEU A 109 2.49 -3.86 21.44
N PHE A 110 3.10 -4.93 20.94
CA PHE A 110 4.57 -5.03 20.86
C PHE A 110 5.16 -3.97 19.92
N PHE A 111 4.59 -3.81 18.72
CA PHE A 111 5.01 -2.83 17.74
C PHE A 111 5.02 -1.42 18.35
N LEU A 112 3.91 -1.01 18.97
CA LEU A 112 3.80 0.31 19.57
C LEU A 112 4.79 0.49 20.72
N GLN A 113 4.94 -0.51 21.59
CA GLN A 113 5.87 -0.43 22.72
C GLN A 113 7.31 -0.31 22.24
N VAL A 114 7.75 -1.18 21.32
CA VAL A 114 9.12 -1.17 20.79
C VAL A 114 9.39 0.13 20.02
N LYS A 115 8.43 0.60 19.21
CA LYS A 115 8.53 1.89 18.54
C LYS A 115 8.74 3.02 19.53
N LYS A 116 7.95 3.06 20.60
CA LYS A 116 8.11 4.06 21.66
C LYS A 116 9.50 3.97 22.32
N GLN A 117 9.98 2.76 22.62
CA GLN A 117 11.30 2.57 23.24
C GLN A 117 12.46 3.01 22.33
N ILE A 118 12.32 2.87 21.02
CA ILE A 118 13.31 3.38 20.06
C ILE A 118 13.29 4.91 20.01
N LEU A 119 12.09 5.51 19.94
CA LEU A 119 11.92 6.97 19.90
C LEU A 119 12.36 7.65 21.21
N ASP A 120 12.04 7.04 22.35
CA ASP A 120 12.45 7.48 23.69
C ASP A 120 13.94 7.18 23.98
N GLU A 121 14.68 6.59 23.03
CA GLU A 121 16.10 6.24 23.15
C GLU A 121 16.42 5.21 24.25
N GLU A 122 15.43 4.42 24.70
CA GLU A 122 15.65 3.25 25.56
C GLU A 122 16.35 2.11 24.79
N ILE A 123 16.07 2.00 23.48
CA ILE A 123 16.72 1.06 22.56
C ILE A 123 17.53 1.88 21.55
N TYR A 124 18.84 1.67 21.51
CA TYR A 124 19.68 2.27 20.48
C TYR A 124 19.31 1.72 19.10
N CYS A 125 19.13 2.62 18.13
CA CYS A 125 18.89 2.30 16.73
C CYS A 125 19.80 3.15 15.86
N SER A 126 20.44 2.56 14.84
CA SER A 126 21.26 3.33 13.91
C SER A 126 20.39 4.29 13.08
N PRO A 127 20.96 5.39 12.55
CA PRO A 127 20.22 6.33 11.72
C PRO A 127 19.55 5.67 10.49
N GLU A 128 20.28 4.83 9.76
CA GLU A 128 19.78 4.11 8.60
C GLU A 128 18.62 3.15 8.96
N ALA A 129 18.75 2.43 10.07
CA ALA A 129 17.69 1.54 10.55
C ALA A 129 16.47 2.35 11.06
N SER A 130 16.69 3.51 11.67
CA SER A 130 15.62 4.39 12.17
C SER A 130 14.75 4.90 11.03
N VAL A 131 15.34 5.30 9.89
CA VAL A 131 14.59 5.71 8.70
C VAL A 131 13.77 4.54 8.13
N LEU A 132 14.36 3.35 8.02
CA LEU A 132 13.64 2.17 7.54
C LEU A 132 12.48 1.81 8.48
N LEU A 133 12.71 1.79 9.79
CA LEU A 133 11.67 1.55 10.79
C LEU A 133 10.56 2.61 10.74
N ALA A 134 10.92 3.89 10.58
CA ALA A 134 9.95 4.97 10.37
C ALA A 134 9.08 4.71 9.15
N SER A 135 9.64 4.28 8.02
CA SER A 135 8.87 3.97 6.81
C SER A 135 7.85 2.84 7.01
N TYR A 136 8.20 1.78 7.76
CA TYR A 136 7.24 0.74 8.13
C TYR A 136 6.17 1.25 9.12
N ALA A 137 6.53 2.13 10.06
CA ALA A 137 5.57 2.74 10.97
C ALA A 137 4.56 3.63 10.23
N VAL A 138 5.01 4.36 9.20
CA VAL A 138 4.17 5.16 8.30
C VAL A 138 3.23 4.25 7.49
N GLN A 139 3.74 3.17 6.89
CA GLN A 139 2.90 2.17 6.20
C GLN A 139 1.85 1.56 7.13
N ALA A 140 2.22 1.22 8.37
CA ALA A 140 1.28 0.70 9.37
C ALA A 140 0.18 1.70 9.74
N LYS A 141 0.50 3.01 9.78
CA LYS A 141 -0.44 4.07 10.16
C LYS A 141 -1.35 4.50 9.00
N TYR A 142 -0.79 4.70 7.82
CA TYR A 142 -1.48 5.35 6.69
C TYR A 142 -1.89 4.40 5.56
N GLY A 143 -1.42 3.15 5.54
CA GLY A 143 -1.66 2.23 4.42
C GLY A 143 -0.69 2.50 3.28
N ASP A 144 -1.13 2.35 2.02
CA ASP A 144 -0.25 2.55 0.86
C ASP A 144 0.01 4.03 0.55
N TYR A 145 1.26 4.34 0.19
CA TYR A 145 1.61 5.66 -0.33
C TYR A 145 0.86 5.96 -1.64
N ASP A 146 0.27 7.15 -1.68
CA ASP A 146 -0.36 7.73 -2.87
C ASP A 146 0.08 9.20 -2.99
N PRO A 147 0.84 9.58 -4.03
CA PRO A 147 1.35 10.94 -4.21
C PRO A 147 0.24 11.98 -4.44
N ASN A 148 -1.00 11.56 -4.75
CA ASN A 148 -2.13 12.48 -4.87
C ASN A 148 -2.68 12.93 -3.51
N PHE A 149 -2.58 12.09 -2.48
CA PHE A 149 -3.07 12.36 -1.13
C PHE A 149 -1.96 12.77 -0.17
N HIS A 150 -0.80 12.13 -0.25
CA HIS A 150 0.34 12.35 0.64
C HIS A 150 1.24 13.45 0.05
N LYS A 151 0.91 14.71 0.36
CA LYS A 151 1.68 15.88 -0.05
C LYS A 151 2.79 16.21 0.96
N PRO A 152 3.89 16.89 0.55
CA PRO A 152 4.94 17.29 1.48
C PRO A 152 4.39 18.00 2.73
N GLY A 153 4.88 17.62 3.90
CA GLY A 153 4.42 18.06 5.21
C GLY A 153 3.37 17.14 5.85
N PHE A 154 2.94 16.05 5.18
CA PHE A 154 1.92 15.15 5.75
C PHE A 154 2.41 14.37 6.98
N LEU A 155 3.73 14.26 7.15
CA LEU A 155 4.37 13.63 8.31
C LEU A 155 4.81 14.63 9.40
N ALA A 156 4.50 15.92 9.26
CA ALA A 156 5.01 16.96 10.15
C ALA A 156 4.60 16.80 11.63
N GLU A 157 3.45 16.17 11.90
CA GLU A 157 2.97 15.89 13.27
C GLU A 157 3.44 14.53 13.81
N ASP A 158 4.09 13.70 12.99
CA ASP A 158 4.52 12.37 13.38
C ASP A 158 5.92 12.37 14.01
N GLU A 159 6.01 11.80 15.22
CA GLU A 159 7.31 11.49 15.84
C GLU A 159 7.85 10.17 15.27
N LEU A 160 8.75 10.29 14.29
CA LEU A 160 9.24 9.16 13.49
C LEU A 160 10.69 8.77 13.76
N LEU A 161 11.53 9.71 14.21
CA LEU A 161 12.96 9.49 14.41
C LEU A 161 13.39 9.87 15.83
N PRO A 162 14.36 9.15 16.44
CA PRO A 162 14.95 9.55 17.72
C PRO A 162 15.60 10.93 17.64
N GLN A 163 15.55 11.69 18.74
CA GLN A 163 16.13 13.03 18.80
C GLN A 163 17.62 13.07 18.44
N ARG A 164 18.42 12.09 18.88
CA ARG A 164 19.83 11.98 18.49
C ARG A 164 20.01 11.90 16.97
N VAL A 165 19.16 11.16 16.26
CA VAL A 165 19.25 11.02 14.80
C VAL A 165 18.95 12.36 14.13
N LEU A 166 17.91 13.07 14.58
CA LEU A 166 17.57 14.39 14.06
C LEU A 166 18.69 15.41 14.28
N MET A 167 19.37 15.36 15.42
CA MET A 167 20.42 16.32 15.80
C MET A 167 21.81 16.02 15.21
N GLN A 168 22.07 14.80 14.76
CA GLN A 168 23.40 14.37 14.31
C GLN A 168 23.73 14.79 12.86
N TYR A 169 22.72 15.10 12.07
CA TYR A 169 22.84 15.38 10.64
C TYR A 169 22.33 16.77 10.29
N GLN A 170 22.96 17.43 9.32
CA GLN A 170 22.54 18.72 8.79
C GLN A 170 21.35 18.54 7.82
N MET A 171 20.23 18.05 8.35
CA MET A 171 19.01 17.75 7.60
C MET A 171 17.82 18.49 8.21
N THR A 172 16.97 19.06 7.36
CA THR A 172 15.69 19.65 7.80
C THR A 172 14.66 18.56 8.03
N ALA A 173 13.55 18.89 8.71
CA ALA A 173 12.42 17.97 8.87
C ALA A 173 11.87 17.51 7.50
N GLU A 174 11.80 18.41 6.52
CA GLU A 174 11.38 18.10 5.15
C GLU A 174 12.33 17.11 4.46
N MET A 175 13.65 17.25 4.62
CA MET A 175 14.62 16.31 4.06
C MET A 175 14.49 14.91 4.68
N TRP A 176 14.23 14.83 6.00
CA TRP A 176 13.94 13.55 6.65
C TRP A 176 12.64 12.94 6.16
N GLU A 177 11.59 13.75 6.01
CA GLU A 177 10.30 13.33 5.45
C GLU A 177 10.48 12.78 4.02
N GLU A 178 11.26 13.42 3.16
CA GLU A 178 11.55 12.93 1.81
C GLU A 178 12.24 11.55 1.84
N LYS A 179 13.25 11.37 2.71
CA LYS A 179 13.92 10.07 2.85
C LYS A 179 12.97 8.98 3.34
N ILE A 180 12.17 9.27 4.36
CA ILE A 180 11.18 8.31 4.90
C ILE A 180 10.13 7.99 3.83
N THR A 181 9.66 9.00 3.10
CA THR A 181 8.64 8.86 2.05
C THR A 181 9.12 8.02 0.87
N ALA A 182 10.41 8.13 0.50
CA ALA A 182 11.01 7.28 -0.53
C ALA A 182 10.93 5.80 -0.15
N TRP A 183 11.28 5.45 1.10
CA TRP A 183 11.14 4.09 1.60
C TRP A 183 9.69 3.66 1.78
N TYR A 184 8.81 4.57 2.21
CA TYR A 184 7.38 4.32 2.35
C TYR A 184 6.73 3.92 1.01
N ALA A 185 7.12 4.56 -0.09
CA ALA A 185 6.60 4.24 -1.42
C ALA A 185 6.92 2.80 -1.87
N GLU A 186 8.04 2.22 -1.41
CA GLU A 186 8.45 0.85 -1.70
C GLU A 186 7.61 -0.21 -0.95
N HIS A 187 6.91 0.19 0.12
CA HIS A 187 6.08 -0.72 0.93
C HIS A 187 4.67 -0.92 0.39
N ARG A 188 4.38 -0.40 -0.81
CA ARG A 188 3.05 -0.49 -1.42
C ARG A 188 2.56 -1.93 -1.52
N GLY A 189 1.34 -2.18 -1.05
CA GLY A 189 0.70 -3.47 -0.99
C GLY A 189 0.99 -4.26 0.29
N ILE A 190 1.89 -3.78 1.17
CA ILE A 190 2.11 -4.36 2.49
C ILE A 190 0.98 -3.94 3.41
N ALA A 191 0.30 -4.91 4.00
CA ALA A 191 -0.77 -4.61 4.94
C ALA A 191 -0.27 -4.09 6.27
N ARG A 192 -1.13 -3.39 7.03
CA ARG A 192 -0.78 -2.87 8.36
C ARG A 192 -0.17 -3.93 9.28
N ASP A 193 -0.81 -5.09 9.39
CA ASP A 193 -0.32 -6.20 10.22
C ASP A 193 1.04 -6.72 9.73
N GLU A 194 1.27 -6.76 8.43
CA GLU A 194 2.57 -7.17 7.90
C GLU A 194 3.65 -6.10 8.07
N ALA A 195 3.30 -4.81 7.98
CA ALA A 195 4.21 -3.70 8.23
C ALA A 195 4.66 -3.64 9.70
N GLU A 196 3.72 -3.82 10.64
CA GLU A 196 4.02 -3.92 12.07
C GLU A 196 4.91 -5.15 12.39
N MET A 197 4.66 -6.29 11.73
CA MET A 197 5.53 -7.48 11.88
C MET A 197 6.93 -7.23 11.30
N ASN A 198 7.04 -6.63 10.11
CA ASN A 198 8.33 -6.31 9.50
C ASN A 198 9.14 -5.31 10.35
N TYR A 199 8.48 -4.32 10.95
CA TYR A 199 9.10 -3.43 11.92
C TYR A 199 9.72 -4.23 13.08
N LEU A 200 8.95 -5.13 13.69
CA LEU A 200 9.42 -5.95 14.81
C LEU A 200 10.53 -6.93 14.40
N LYS A 201 10.47 -7.47 13.18
CA LYS A 201 11.51 -8.38 12.65
C LYS A 201 12.87 -7.70 12.52
N ILE A 202 12.88 -6.40 12.21
CA ILE A 202 14.11 -5.59 12.16
C ILE A 202 14.51 -5.19 13.58
N ALA A 203 13.56 -4.70 14.38
CA ALA A 203 13.83 -4.20 15.72
C ALA A 203 14.35 -5.30 16.69
N GLN A 204 13.94 -6.56 16.51
CA GLN A 204 14.41 -7.66 17.36
C GLN A 204 15.92 -7.92 17.25
N ASP A 205 16.54 -7.50 16.14
CA ASP A 205 17.98 -7.69 15.89
C ASP A 205 18.82 -6.55 16.48
N LEU A 206 18.21 -5.49 17.03
CA LEU A 206 18.91 -4.41 17.73
C LEU A 206 19.50 -4.92 19.05
N GLU A 207 20.73 -4.52 19.38
CA GLU A 207 21.48 -5.11 20.50
C GLU A 207 20.85 -4.88 21.87
N MET A 208 20.09 -3.79 22.03
CA MET A 208 19.42 -3.42 23.27
C MET A 208 17.97 -3.93 23.34
N TYR A 209 17.46 -4.58 22.28
CA TYR A 209 16.08 -5.04 22.20
C TYR A 209 15.77 -6.08 23.30
N GLY A 210 14.74 -5.80 24.10
CA GLY A 210 14.28 -6.71 25.16
C GLY A 210 15.26 -6.89 26.34
N VAL A 211 16.36 -6.15 26.38
CA VAL A 211 17.38 -6.27 27.44
C VAL A 211 17.04 -5.39 28.64
N ASN A 212 16.93 -6.00 29.81
CA ASN A 212 16.76 -5.27 31.07
C ASN A 212 18.12 -5.10 31.76
N TYR A 213 18.57 -3.85 31.92
CA TYR A 213 19.89 -3.53 32.46
C TYR A 213 19.88 -3.23 33.97
N PHE A 214 20.88 -3.74 34.68
CA PHE A 214 21.08 -3.54 36.13
C PHE A 214 22.54 -3.26 36.46
N SER A 215 22.81 -2.16 37.18
CA SER A 215 24.15 -1.89 37.70
C SER A 215 24.54 -2.89 38.79
N ILE A 216 25.68 -3.54 38.60
CA ILE A 216 26.21 -4.58 39.50
C ILE A 216 27.71 -4.35 39.76
N THR A 217 28.25 -4.99 40.80
CA THR A 217 29.69 -5.03 41.06
C THR A 217 30.19 -6.47 41.13
N GLN A 218 31.36 -6.76 40.54
CA GLN A 218 31.85 -8.14 40.45
C GLN A 218 32.52 -8.64 41.75
N ASN A 219 33.21 -7.76 42.46
CA ASN A 219 34.02 -8.09 43.63
C ASN A 219 33.88 -7.03 44.72
N LYS A 220 34.35 -7.32 45.94
CA LYS A 220 34.46 -6.35 47.06
C LYS A 220 35.36 -5.12 46.78
N ARG A 221 35.93 -5.01 45.57
CA ARG A 221 36.76 -3.89 45.09
C ARG A 221 36.02 -2.98 44.10
N ASP A 222 34.69 -3.06 44.07
CA ASP A 222 33.79 -2.16 43.32
C ASP A 222 34.07 -2.04 41.80
N THR A 223 34.45 -3.14 41.13
CA THR A 223 34.45 -3.14 39.65
C THR A 223 33.00 -3.08 39.16
N GLU A 224 32.60 -1.90 38.71
CA GLU A 224 31.27 -1.64 38.16
C GLU A 224 31.10 -2.34 36.82
N LEU A 225 29.98 -3.06 36.70
CA LEU A 225 29.54 -3.75 35.50
C LEU A 225 28.04 -3.53 35.34
N LEU A 226 27.53 -3.92 34.18
CA LEU A 226 26.10 -3.90 33.89
C LEU A 226 25.63 -5.32 33.55
N LEU A 227 24.59 -5.78 34.23
CA LEU A 227 23.90 -7.04 33.92
C LEU A 227 22.74 -6.75 32.99
N GLY A 228 22.71 -7.37 31.81
CA GLY A 228 21.52 -7.48 30.97
C GLY A 228 20.81 -8.81 31.20
N VAL A 229 19.48 -8.75 31.25
CA VAL A 229 18.60 -9.92 31.33
C VAL A 229 17.60 -9.85 30.19
N ASP A 230 17.55 -10.88 29.34
CA ASP A 230 16.66 -10.94 28.18
C ASP A 230 16.07 -12.35 27.96
N ALA A 231 15.45 -12.56 26.80
CA ALA A 231 14.85 -13.84 26.42
C ALA A 231 15.88 -14.96 26.13
N GLN A 232 17.15 -14.61 25.86
CA GLN A 232 18.22 -15.54 25.47
C GLN A 232 19.08 -15.97 26.66
N GLY A 233 19.30 -15.07 27.63
CA GLY A 233 20.11 -15.37 28.80
C GLY A 233 20.42 -14.18 29.70
N LEU A 234 21.61 -14.26 30.30
CA LEU A 234 22.22 -13.23 31.14
C LEU A 234 23.49 -12.74 30.49
N HIS A 235 23.67 -11.42 30.46
CA HIS A 235 24.75 -10.77 29.73
C HIS A 235 25.47 -9.78 30.65
N ILE A 236 26.80 -9.74 30.59
CA ILE A 236 27.64 -8.86 31.38
C ILE A 236 28.30 -7.87 30.45
N TYR A 237 28.11 -6.58 30.72
CA TYR A 237 28.61 -5.48 29.91
C TYR A 237 29.53 -4.59 30.75
N SER A 238 30.41 -3.87 30.05
CA SER A 238 31.08 -2.71 30.61
C SER A 238 30.07 -1.58 30.82
N PRO A 239 30.20 -0.73 31.87
CA PRO A 239 29.28 0.39 32.09
C PRO A 239 29.13 1.33 30.90
N ASN A 240 30.20 1.52 30.13
CA ASN A 240 30.26 2.44 28.98
C ASN A 240 29.83 1.79 27.65
N ASN A 241 29.54 0.49 27.60
CA ASN A 241 29.16 -0.20 26.35
C ASN A 241 28.00 -1.15 26.61
N LYS A 242 26.78 -0.71 26.31
CA LYS A 242 25.55 -1.50 26.45
C LYS A 242 25.22 -2.37 25.24
N LEU A 243 25.91 -2.18 24.11
CA LEU A 243 25.63 -2.89 22.86
C LEU A 243 26.29 -4.27 22.87
N THR A 244 27.57 -4.34 23.24
CA THR A 244 28.34 -5.58 23.12
C THR A 244 28.61 -6.18 24.49
N PRO A 245 28.07 -7.38 24.81
CA PRO A 245 28.34 -8.03 26.06
C PRO A 245 29.76 -8.61 26.11
N ASN A 246 30.46 -8.39 27.22
CA ASN A 246 31.77 -8.96 27.52
C ASN A 246 31.67 -10.47 27.83
N LYS A 247 30.56 -10.90 28.44
CA LYS A 247 30.33 -12.30 28.81
C LYS A 247 28.83 -12.63 28.79
N SER A 248 28.47 -13.77 28.22
CA SER A 248 27.07 -14.21 28.10
C SER A 248 26.86 -15.61 28.71
N PHE A 249 25.73 -15.80 29.37
CA PHE A 249 25.28 -17.05 29.97
C PHE A 249 23.90 -17.41 29.38
N PRO A 250 23.84 -18.28 28.36
CA PRO A 250 22.57 -18.69 27.78
C PRO A 250 21.74 -19.48 28.81
N TRP A 251 20.40 -19.38 28.73
CA TRP A 251 19.52 -20.08 29.67
C TRP A 251 19.74 -21.60 29.70
N SER A 252 20.08 -22.24 28.57
CA SER A 252 20.44 -23.67 28.49
C SER A 252 21.69 -24.02 29.31
N GLY A 253 22.58 -23.06 29.52
CA GLY A 253 23.84 -23.24 30.24
C GLY A 253 23.75 -22.98 31.74
N ILE A 254 22.59 -22.62 32.27
CA ILE A 254 22.41 -22.23 33.67
C ILE A 254 21.70 -23.34 34.45
N ARG A 255 22.29 -23.79 35.56
CA ARG A 255 21.71 -24.80 36.46
C ARG A 255 20.78 -24.17 37.48
N ASN A 256 21.23 -23.09 38.09
CA ASN A 256 20.57 -22.48 39.24
C ASN A 256 20.99 -21.02 39.38
N ILE A 257 20.01 -20.19 39.73
CA ILE A 257 20.19 -18.78 40.05
C ILE A 257 19.67 -18.54 41.45
N SER A 258 20.47 -17.89 42.29
CA SER A 258 20.10 -17.61 43.68
C SER A 258 20.82 -16.37 44.18
N TYR A 259 20.28 -15.71 45.19
CA TYR A 259 20.98 -14.63 45.88
C TYR A 259 20.87 -14.78 47.39
N SER A 260 21.87 -14.29 48.11
CA SER A 260 21.92 -14.18 49.57
C SER A 260 22.36 -12.76 49.93
N GLU A 261 21.50 -12.02 50.61
CA GLU A 261 21.69 -10.59 50.89
C GLU A 261 21.98 -9.79 49.60
N LYS A 262 23.21 -9.27 49.46
CA LYS A 262 23.66 -8.53 48.28
C LYS A 262 24.35 -9.43 47.24
N GLU A 263 24.83 -10.61 47.60
CA GLU A 263 25.52 -11.53 46.69
C GLU A 263 24.50 -12.30 45.83
N PHE A 264 24.64 -12.20 44.51
CA PHE A 264 23.89 -12.94 43.52
C PHE A 264 24.81 -13.98 42.86
N THR A 265 24.32 -15.20 42.68
CA THR A 265 25.10 -16.35 42.21
C THR A 265 24.43 -17.01 41.02
N ILE A 266 25.19 -17.17 39.94
CA ILE A 266 24.82 -17.92 38.73
C ILE A 266 25.66 -19.20 38.69
N LYS A 267 25.01 -20.35 38.85
CA LYS A 267 25.67 -21.66 38.78
C LYS A 267 25.49 -22.25 37.38
N PRO A 268 26.58 -22.55 36.64
CA PRO A 268 26.48 -23.17 35.33
C PRO A 268 25.97 -24.62 35.41
N LEU A 269 25.40 -25.11 34.30
CA LEU A 269 24.94 -26.49 34.16
C LEU A 269 26.11 -27.48 34.24
N GLU A 270 27.20 -27.19 33.55
CA GLU A 270 28.44 -27.96 33.61
C GLU A 270 29.18 -27.72 34.93
N LYS A 271 29.38 -28.78 35.71
CA LYS A 271 30.03 -28.70 37.04
C LYS A 271 31.49 -28.20 36.99
N LYS A 272 32.15 -28.28 35.83
CA LYS A 272 33.54 -27.83 35.64
C LYS A 272 33.65 -26.32 35.38
N LYS A 273 32.57 -25.67 34.94
CA LYS A 273 32.55 -24.23 34.68
C LYS A 273 32.46 -23.46 36.00
N GLU A 274 33.18 -22.35 36.08
CA GLU A 274 33.24 -21.53 37.29
C GLU A 274 31.89 -20.85 37.60
N VAL A 275 31.56 -20.78 38.88
CA VAL A 275 30.35 -20.11 39.39
C VAL A 275 30.55 -18.60 39.28
N PHE A 276 29.66 -17.91 38.59
CA PHE A 276 29.72 -16.46 38.48
C PHE A 276 28.97 -15.80 39.64
N LYS A 277 29.60 -14.84 40.29
CA LYS A 277 29.03 -14.08 41.41
C LYS A 277 29.14 -12.59 41.15
N PHE A 278 28.12 -11.85 41.57
CA PHE A 278 28.10 -10.39 41.54
C PHE A 278 27.30 -9.86 42.71
N TYR A 279 27.36 -8.55 42.93
CA TYR A 279 26.66 -7.86 43.99
C TYR A 279 25.81 -6.73 43.41
N SER A 280 24.67 -6.45 44.03
CA SER A 280 23.87 -5.26 43.72
C SER A 280 23.84 -4.30 44.91
N SER A 281 23.57 -3.03 44.63
CA SER A 281 23.53 -1.98 45.63
C SER A 281 22.39 -2.18 46.65
N GLN A 282 21.27 -2.75 46.22
CA GLN A 282 20.05 -2.89 47.02
C GLN A 282 19.42 -4.29 46.91
N LEU A 283 18.95 -4.82 48.05
CA LEU A 283 18.23 -6.11 48.10
C LEU A 283 16.98 -6.15 47.19
N LYS A 284 16.30 -5.01 47.01
CA LYS A 284 15.14 -4.89 46.12
C LYS A 284 15.51 -5.16 44.65
N VAL A 285 16.71 -4.77 44.22
CA VAL A 285 17.22 -5.01 42.87
C VAL A 285 17.46 -6.50 42.65
N ASN A 286 18.10 -7.20 43.59
CA ASN A 286 18.28 -8.66 43.51
C ASN A 286 16.94 -9.41 43.37
N LYS A 287 15.90 -8.97 44.08
CA LYS A 287 14.55 -9.53 43.93
C LYS A 287 13.99 -9.31 42.53
N LEU A 288 14.17 -8.12 41.96
CA LEU A 288 13.70 -7.79 40.61
C LEU A 288 14.45 -8.61 39.55
N ILE A 289 15.78 -8.67 39.63
CA ILE A 289 16.62 -9.50 38.75
C ILE A 289 16.14 -10.96 38.80
N LEU A 290 16.01 -11.53 39.99
CA LEU A 290 15.59 -12.93 40.12
C LEU A 290 14.21 -13.18 39.49
N GLN A 291 13.25 -12.27 39.67
CA GLN A 291 11.92 -12.40 39.07
C GLN A 291 11.95 -12.32 37.54
N LEU A 292 12.83 -11.51 36.96
CA LEU A 292 13.05 -11.46 35.51
C LEU A 292 13.73 -12.75 35.01
N CYS A 293 14.73 -13.25 35.75
CA CYS A 293 15.38 -14.52 35.39
C CYS A 293 14.39 -15.69 35.41
N ILE A 294 13.55 -15.79 36.44
CA ILE A 294 12.53 -16.85 36.53
C ILE A 294 11.57 -16.75 35.34
N GLY A 295 11.01 -15.57 35.07
CA GLY A 295 10.04 -15.40 33.99
C GLY A 295 10.62 -15.67 32.59
N ASN A 296 11.82 -15.17 32.29
CA ASN A 296 12.48 -15.45 31.02
C ASN A 296 12.88 -16.93 30.89
N HIS A 297 13.39 -17.54 31.96
CA HIS A 297 13.73 -18.96 31.94
C HIS A 297 12.50 -19.87 31.79
N ASP A 298 11.38 -19.53 32.43
CA ASP A 298 10.12 -20.27 32.28
C ASP A 298 9.63 -20.24 30.82
N LEU A 299 9.69 -19.07 30.16
CA LEU A 299 9.36 -18.93 28.74
C LEU A 299 10.35 -19.67 27.84
N PHE A 300 11.65 -19.56 28.10
CA PHE A 300 12.69 -20.31 27.41
C PHE A 300 12.46 -21.83 27.46
N MET A 301 12.06 -22.35 28.62
CA MET A 301 11.71 -23.77 28.80
C MET A 301 10.40 -24.13 28.10
N ARG A 302 9.43 -23.21 28.03
CA ARG A 302 8.17 -23.41 27.31
C ARG A 302 8.39 -23.54 25.81
N ARG A 303 9.25 -22.70 25.22
CA ARG A 303 9.59 -22.73 23.77
C ARG A 303 10.23 -24.05 23.31
N ARG A 304 10.87 -24.77 24.23
CA ARG A 304 11.53 -26.07 23.97
C ARG A 304 10.62 -27.27 24.18
N LYS A 305 9.37 -27.03 24.58
CA LYS A 305 8.33 -28.05 24.69
C LYS A 305 7.38 -27.91 23.51
N VAL A 306 6.67 -28.99 23.21
CA VAL A 306 5.58 -28.94 22.24
C VAL A 306 4.54 -27.92 22.72
N ASP A 307 4.05 -27.10 21.78
CA ASP A 307 3.00 -26.12 22.04
C ASP A 307 1.79 -26.80 22.72
N SER A 308 1.19 -26.13 23.70
CA SER A 308 -0.04 -26.61 24.31
C SER A 308 -1.17 -26.64 23.27
N ILE A 309 -2.19 -27.47 23.49
CA ILE A 309 -3.36 -27.57 22.61
C ILE A 309 -3.98 -26.19 22.35
N GLU A 310 -4.03 -25.34 23.38
CA GLU A 310 -4.54 -23.98 23.27
C GLU A 310 -3.71 -23.11 22.31
N VAL A 311 -2.37 -23.16 22.42
CA VAL A 311 -1.47 -22.40 21.53
C VAL A 311 -1.56 -22.94 20.10
N GLN A 312 -1.64 -24.27 19.92
CA GLN A 312 -1.80 -24.87 18.60
C GLN A 312 -3.12 -24.43 17.94
N GLN A 313 -4.23 -24.42 18.69
CA GLN A 313 -5.51 -23.92 18.21
C GLN A 313 -5.44 -22.44 17.84
N MET A 314 -4.81 -21.62 18.67
CA MET A 314 -4.62 -20.19 18.40
C MET A 314 -3.81 -19.96 17.12
N LYS A 315 -2.69 -20.68 16.93
CA LYS A 315 -1.89 -20.64 15.70
C LYS A 315 -2.65 -21.15 14.48
N ALA A 316 -3.48 -22.18 14.63
CA ALA A 316 -4.32 -22.69 13.54
C ALA A 316 -5.36 -21.65 13.11
N GLN A 317 -6.06 -21.04 14.08
CA GLN A 317 -7.04 -19.98 13.83
C GLN A 317 -6.40 -18.75 13.17
N ALA A 318 -5.25 -18.30 13.65
CA ALA A 318 -4.53 -17.17 13.07
C ALA A 318 -4.08 -17.45 11.62
N ARG A 319 -3.59 -18.67 11.32
CA ARG A 319 -3.23 -19.06 9.96
C ARG A 319 -4.44 -19.10 9.02
N GLU A 320 -5.56 -19.65 9.48
CA GLU A 320 -6.81 -19.68 8.69
C GLU A 320 -7.34 -18.27 8.42
N GLU A 321 -7.34 -17.39 9.42
CA GLU A 321 -7.77 -16.00 9.27
C GLU A 321 -6.85 -15.23 8.31
N LYS A 322 -5.52 -15.38 8.43
CA LYS A 322 -4.55 -14.75 7.52
C LYS A 322 -4.73 -15.26 6.08
N ALA A 323 -4.94 -16.57 5.89
CA ALA A 323 -5.20 -17.14 4.58
C ALA A 323 -6.50 -16.61 3.96
N ARG A 324 -7.56 -16.48 4.77
CA ARG A 324 -8.84 -15.89 4.34
C ARG A 324 -8.68 -14.43 3.92
N LYS A 325 -8.02 -13.59 4.73
CA LYS A 325 -7.74 -12.17 4.41
C LYS A 325 -6.92 -12.05 3.12
N LYS A 326 -5.91 -12.92 2.92
CA LYS A 326 -5.10 -12.96 1.69
C LYS A 326 -5.94 -13.30 0.47
N MET A 327 -6.82 -14.30 0.57
CA MET A 327 -7.72 -14.68 -0.53
C MET A 327 -8.70 -13.56 -0.89
N GLU A 328 -9.32 -12.92 0.11
CA GLU A 328 -10.24 -11.80 -0.08
C GLU A 328 -9.55 -10.61 -0.77
N ARG A 329 -8.34 -10.25 -0.33
CA ARG A 329 -7.52 -9.22 -0.99
C ARG A 329 -7.19 -9.56 -2.44
N GLN A 330 -6.86 -10.81 -2.73
CA GLN A 330 -6.58 -11.25 -4.10
C GLN A 330 -7.82 -11.17 -5.00
N ILE A 331 -9.00 -11.51 -4.48
CA ILE A 331 -10.26 -11.38 -5.22
C ILE A 331 -10.52 -9.90 -5.52
N LEU A 332 -10.44 -9.03 -4.51
CA LEU A 332 -10.65 -7.59 -4.67
C LEU A 332 -9.66 -6.96 -5.66
N ALA A 333 -8.39 -7.37 -5.62
CA ALA A 333 -7.37 -6.89 -6.55
C ALA A 333 -7.70 -7.28 -8.01
N ARG A 334 -8.13 -8.53 -8.24
CA ARG A 334 -8.55 -8.99 -9.58
C ARG A 334 -9.80 -8.24 -10.06
N GLU A 335 -10.77 -8.03 -9.17
CA GLU A 335 -11.98 -7.27 -9.50
C GLU A 335 -11.64 -5.83 -9.90
N LYS A 336 -10.77 -5.17 -9.13
CA LYS A 336 -10.29 -3.82 -9.46
C LYS A 336 -9.60 -3.78 -10.81
N GLN A 337 -8.71 -4.74 -11.10
CA GLN A 337 -8.02 -4.82 -12.39
C GLN A 337 -9.01 -5.00 -13.56
N MET A 338 -9.96 -5.93 -13.43
CA MET A 338 -10.99 -6.14 -14.46
C MET A 338 -11.83 -4.88 -14.69
N ARG A 339 -12.13 -4.14 -13.63
CA ARG A 339 -12.87 -2.88 -13.72
C ARG A 339 -12.07 -1.80 -14.46
N GLU A 340 -10.80 -1.64 -14.14
CA GLU A 340 -9.91 -0.69 -14.82
C GLU A 340 -9.72 -1.04 -16.31
N GLU A 341 -9.63 -2.34 -16.64
CA GLU A 341 -9.57 -2.80 -18.03
C GLU A 341 -10.89 -2.55 -18.79
N ALA A 342 -12.03 -2.79 -18.14
CA ALA A 342 -13.34 -2.50 -18.72
C ALA A 342 -13.56 -0.99 -18.94
N GLU A 343 -13.09 -0.14 -18.02
CA GLU A 343 -13.14 1.31 -18.16
C GLU A 343 -12.27 1.80 -19.32
N ARG A 344 -11.02 1.30 -19.42
CA ARG A 344 -10.15 1.60 -20.57
C ARG A 344 -10.76 1.15 -21.90
N ALA A 345 -11.35 -0.05 -21.95
CA ALA A 345 -12.02 -0.55 -23.15
C ALA A 345 -13.24 0.31 -23.52
N LYS A 346 -13.99 0.78 -22.51
CA LYS A 346 -15.11 1.70 -22.70
C LYS A 346 -14.65 3.05 -23.26
N GLU A 347 -13.63 3.66 -22.69
CA GLU A 347 -13.06 4.92 -23.19
C GLU A 347 -12.57 4.80 -24.63
N GLU A 348 -11.95 3.67 -24.98
CA GLU A 348 -11.52 3.39 -26.35
C GLU A 348 -12.71 3.28 -27.31
N MET A 349 -13.76 2.56 -26.91
CA MET A 349 -14.99 2.46 -27.69
C MET A 349 -15.69 3.82 -27.86
N GLU A 350 -15.75 4.65 -26.81
CA GLU A 350 -16.32 5.99 -26.88
C GLU A 350 -15.54 6.89 -27.85
N ARG A 351 -14.20 6.84 -27.83
CA ARG A 351 -13.36 7.57 -28.79
C ARG A 351 -13.61 7.12 -30.23
N ARG A 352 -13.70 5.82 -30.47
CA ARG A 352 -14.02 5.26 -31.81
C ARG A 352 -15.41 5.67 -32.27
N LEU A 353 -16.40 5.66 -31.37
CA LEU A 353 -17.77 6.08 -31.69
C LEU A 353 -17.82 7.56 -32.06
N PHE A 354 -17.09 8.41 -31.35
CA PHE A 354 -16.97 9.83 -31.68
C PHE A 354 -16.36 10.05 -33.07
N GLN A 355 -15.28 9.32 -33.41
CA GLN A 355 -14.67 9.38 -34.74
C GLN A 355 -15.64 8.95 -35.84
N LEU A 356 -16.35 7.83 -35.66
CA LEU A 356 -17.34 7.37 -36.63
C LEU A 356 -18.52 8.35 -36.78
N GLN A 357 -18.96 8.99 -35.69
CA GLN A 357 -19.99 10.02 -35.75
C GLN A 357 -19.52 11.25 -36.54
N ASP A 358 -18.28 11.70 -36.33
CA ASP A 358 -17.72 12.82 -37.07
C ASP A 358 -17.55 12.50 -38.56
N GLU A 359 -17.04 11.31 -38.88
CA GLU A 359 -16.94 10.82 -40.27
C GLU A 359 -18.31 10.73 -40.95
N ALA A 360 -19.34 10.24 -40.24
CA ALA A 360 -20.70 10.16 -40.74
C ALA A 360 -21.27 11.56 -40.99
N ARG A 361 -21.05 12.51 -40.08
CA ARG A 361 -21.46 13.90 -40.23
C ARG A 361 -20.83 14.54 -41.46
N LEU A 362 -19.51 14.42 -41.61
CA LEU A 362 -18.78 14.97 -42.76
C LEU A 362 -19.24 14.33 -44.08
N ALA A 363 -19.49 13.02 -44.09
CA ALA A 363 -20.02 12.32 -45.26
C ALA A 363 -21.45 12.80 -45.61
N ASN A 364 -22.31 13.03 -44.60
CA ASN A 364 -23.65 13.55 -44.79
C ASN A 364 -23.65 15.00 -45.29
N GLU A 365 -22.79 15.86 -44.74
CA GLU A 365 -22.61 17.24 -45.23
C GLU A 365 -22.05 17.29 -46.66
N ALA A 366 -21.15 16.37 -47.00
CA ALA A 366 -20.66 16.24 -48.37
C ALA A 366 -21.78 15.75 -49.31
N LEU A 367 -22.64 14.85 -48.85
CA LEU A 367 -23.78 14.38 -49.62
C LEU A 367 -24.76 15.52 -49.92
N ILE A 368 -25.22 16.23 -48.89
CA ILE A 368 -26.17 17.36 -49.04
C ILE A 368 -25.61 18.40 -50.01
N ARG A 369 -24.35 18.82 -49.83
CA ARG A 369 -23.71 19.77 -50.74
C ARG A 369 -23.64 19.26 -52.17
N SER A 370 -23.39 17.97 -52.37
CA SER A 370 -23.31 17.37 -53.70
C SER A 370 -24.67 17.22 -54.37
N GLU A 371 -25.73 16.98 -53.61
CA GLU A 371 -27.11 16.94 -54.11
C GLU A 371 -27.56 18.35 -54.54
N GLU A 372 -27.32 19.36 -53.70
CA GLU A 372 -27.62 20.77 -54.02
C GLU A 372 -26.87 21.26 -55.27
N THR A 373 -25.59 20.92 -55.42
CA THR A 373 -24.83 21.29 -56.62
C THR A 373 -25.32 20.55 -57.87
N ALA A 374 -25.69 19.27 -57.75
CA ALA A 374 -26.25 18.51 -58.86
C ALA A 374 -27.59 19.09 -59.32
N ASP A 375 -28.48 19.47 -58.41
CA ASP A 375 -29.77 20.08 -58.76
C ASP A 375 -29.58 21.41 -59.49
N LEU A 376 -28.71 22.29 -58.98
CA LEU A 376 -28.39 23.58 -59.62
C LEU A 376 -27.75 23.41 -61.00
N LEU A 377 -26.84 22.44 -61.16
CA LEU A 377 -26.20 22.16 -62.45
C LEU A 377 -27.20 21.57 -63.45
N ALA A 378 -28.13 20.72 -62.99
CA ALA A 378 -29.19 20.17 -63.83
C ALA A 378 -30.13 21.27 -64.34
N GLU A 379 -30.56 22.19 -63.47
CA GLU A 379 -31.40 23.33 -63.86
C GLU A 379 -30.68 24.23 -64.86
N LYS A 380 -29.42 24.59 -64.60
CA LYS A 380 -28.61 25.42 -65.52
C LYS A 380 -28.40 24.75 -66.87
N ALA A 381 -28.10 23.45 -66.88
CA ALA A 381 -27.92 22.69 -68.12
C ALA A 381 -29.22 22.64 -68.94
N GLN A 382 -30.37 22.49 -68.27
CA GLN A 382 -31.67 22.51 -68.94
C GLN A 382 -31.97 23.88 -69.55
N ILE A 383 -31.76 24.96 -68.80
CA ILE A 383 -31.96 26.34 -69.30
C ILE A 383 -31.07 26.61 -70.51
N ALA A 384 -29.77 26.28 -70.43
CA ALA A 384 -28.83 26.48 -71.53
C ALA A 384 -29.22 25.67 -72.78
N GLU A 385 -29.71 24.44 -72.62
CA GLU A 385 -30.21 23.61 -73.72
C GLU A 385 -31.50 24.16 -74.34
N GLU A 386 -32.46 24.63 -73.52
CA GLU A 386 -33.69 25.25 -73.99
C GLU A 386 -33.41 26.57 -74.72
N GLU A 387 -32.49 27.40 -74.22
CA GLU A 387 -32.03 28.61 -74.90
C GLU A 387 -31.32 28.29 -76.22
N ALA A 388 -30.45 27.27 -76.25
CA ALA A 388 -29.81 26.82 -77.48
C ALA A 388 -30.86 26.38 -78.52
N LYS A 389 -31.85 25.58 -78.11
CA LYS A 389 -32.97 25.16 -78.99
C LYS A 389 -33.78 26.35 -79.51
N LEU A 390 -34.07 27.32 -78.64
CA LEU A 390 -34.81 28.52 -79.05
C LEU A 390 -34.00 29.37 -80.04
N LEU A 391 -32.70 29.55 -79.81
CA LEU A 391 -31.81 30.27 -80.72
C LEU A 391 -31.68 29.53 -82.06
N ALA A 392 -31.54 28.20 -82.05
CA ALA A 392 -31.54 27.37 -83.25
C ALA A 392 -32.86 27.48 -84.03
N HIS A 393 -34.00 27.49 -83.34
CA HIS A 393 -35.31 27.70 -83.98
C HIS A 393 -35.40 29.08 -84.63
N LYS A 394 -35.01 30.15 -83.91
CA LYS A 394 -34.99 31.52 -84.45
C LYS A 394 -34.03 31.65 -85.64
N ALA A 395 -32.89 30.97 -85.60
CA ALA A 395 -31.95 30.91 -86.72
C ALA A 395 -32.59 30.24 -87.96
N ALA A 396 -33.31 29.13 -87.75
CA ALA A 396 -34.03 28.43 -88.81
C ALA A 396 -35.16 29.28 -89.41
N GLU A 397 -35.91 30.02 -88.60
CA GLU A 397 -36.93 30.98 -89.07
C GLU A 397 -36.31 32.14 -89.86
N ALA A 398 -35.20 32.72 -89.38
CA ALA A 398 -34.47 33.78 -90.08
C ALA A 398 -33.93 33.30 -91.45
N GLU A 399 -33.44 32.07 -91.51
CA GLU A 399 -32.99 31.42 -92.74
C GLU A 399 -34.15 31.14 -93.70
N GLN A 400 -35.30 30.69 -93.19
CA GLN A 400 -36.51 30.50 -94.00
C GLN A 400 -37.01 31.83 -94.59
N GLU A 401 -36.98 32.92 -93.81
CA GLU A 401 -37.33 34.25 -94.29
C GLU A 401 -36.32 34.77 -95.32
N ARG A 402 -35.02 34.54 -95.12
CA ARG A 402 -33.96 34.81 -96.12
C ARG A 402 -34.27 34.13 -97.46
N GLN A 403 -34.61 32.83 -97.42
CA GLN A 403 -34.97 32.06 -98.62
C GLN A 403 -36.23 32.61 -99.31
N ARG A 404 -37.24 33.06 -98.55
CA ARG A 404 -38.43 33.73 -99.12
C ARG A 404 -38.08 35.04 -99.80
N LEU A 405 -37.24 35.87 -99.18
CA LEU A 405 -36.77 37.13 -99.75
C LEU A 405 -35.96 36.90 -101.03
N GLU A 406 -35.12 35.87 -101.08
CA GLU A 406 -34.33 35.46 -102.25
C GLU A 406 -35.23 35.10 -103.45
N VAL A 407 -36.27 34.28 -103.24
CA VAL A 407 -37.24 33.92 -104.29
C VAL A 407 -38.03 35.14 -104.77
N THR A 408 -38.34 36.08 -103.88
CA THR A 408 -39.14 37.28 -104.21
C THR A 408 -38.32 38.32 -104.98
N ALA A 409 -37.01 38.43 -104.72
CA ALA A 409 -36.09 39.36 -105.40
C ALA A 409 -35.86 39.07 -106.89
N MET A 410 -36.28 37.89 -107.39
CA MET A 410 -36.14 37.47 -108.79
C MET A 410 -37.14 38.13 -109.78
N LYS A 411 -38.04 39.02 -109.32
CA LYS A 411 -39.20 39.48 -110.12
C LYS A 411 -39.03 40.84 -110.83
N THR A 412 -38.20 41.78 -110.35
CA THR A 412 -38.00 43.12 -110.98
C THR A 412 -36.57 43.68 -110.72
N LYS A 413 -36.05 44.56 -111.58
CA LYS A 413 -34.63 45.04 -111.53
C LYS A 413 -34.37 46.15 -110.49
N GLU A 414 -35.40 46.89 -110.08
CA GLU A 414 -35.30 48.08 -109.22
C GLU A 414 -35.56 47.76 -107.73
N GLU A 415 -36.42 46.77 -107.43
CA GLU A 415 -36.64 46.24 -106.07
C GLU A 415 -35.50 45.31 -105.59
N LYS A 416 -34.67 44.83 -106.53
CA LYS A 416 -33.56 43.89 -106.28
C LYS A 416 -32.54 44.42 -105.27
N ARG A 417 -32.11 45.70 -105.37
CA ARG A 417 -31.09 46.26 -104.46
C ARG A 417 -31.57 46.37 -103.00
N LEU A 418 -32.84 46.72 -102.79
CA LEU A 418 -33.41 46.87 -101.44
C LEU A 418 -33.62 45.49 -100.78
N MET A 419 -34.10 44.51 -101.55
CA MET A 419 -34.27 43.13 -101.07
C MET A 419 -32.91 42.45 -100.81
N GLU A 420 -31.89 42.73 -101.63
CA GLU A 420 -30.52 42.22 -101.42
C GLU A 420 -29.89 42.76 -100.13
N GLN A 421 -30.18 44.02 -99.75
CA GLN A 421 -29.76 44.56 -98.45
C GLN A 421 -30.46 43.84 -97.28
N LYS A 422 -31.79 43.67 -97.35
CA LYS A 422 -32.55 42.94 -96.33
C LYS A 422 -32.14 41.47 -96.21
N MET A 423 -31.77 40.84 -97.33
CA MET A 423 -31.25 39.47 -97.36
C MET A 423 -29.90 39.37 -96.64
N ARG A 424 -28.97 40.31 -96.87
CA ARG A 424 -27.70 40.37 -96.13
C ARG A 424 -27.90 40.61 -94.64
N GLU A 425 -28.86 41.46 -94.27
CA GLU A 425 -29.19 41.72 -92.86
C GLU A 425 -29.78 40.46 -92.19
N ALA A 426 -30.66 39.72 -92.87
CA ALA A 426 -31.21 38.45 -92.40
C ALA A 426 -30.14 37.33 -92.32
N GLU A 427 -29.24 37.25 -93.30
CA GLU A 427 -28.10 36.32 -93.30
C GLU A 427 -27.16 36.59 -92.12
N LEU A 428 -26.79 37.86 -91.89
CA LEU A 428 -25.94 38.24 -90.77
C LEU A 428 -26.61 37.99 -89.41
N LEU A 429 -27.94 38.12 -89.33
CA LEU A 429 -28.71 37.77 -88.14
C LEU A 429 -28.74 36.25 -87.91
N ALA A 430 -28.96 35.45 -88.95
CA ALA A 430 -28.96 33.99 -88.88
C ALA A 430 -27.60 33.44 -88.43
N VAL A 431 -26.50 33.93 -89.00
CA VAL A 431 -25.13 33.55 -88.59
C VAL A 431 -24.88 33.85 -87.11
N LYS A 432 -25.26 35.04 -86.63
CA LYS A 432 -25.12 35.40 -85.21
C LYS A 432 -25.93 34.49 -84.29
N LEU A 433 -27.17 34.15 -84.67
CA LEU A 433 -28.03 33.26 -83.89
C LEU A 433 -27.48 31.82 -83.85
N VAL A 434 -26.87 31.34 -84.94
CA VAL A 434 -26.19 30.04 -84.97
C VAL A 434 -24.95 30.04 -84.07
N GLU A 435 -24.10 31.07 -84.16
CA GLU A 435 -22.91 31.19 -83.31
C GLU A 435 -23.27 31.25 -81.81
N GLU A 436 -24.33 31.97 -81.45
CA GLU A 436 -24.82 32.04 -80.07
C GLU A 436 -25.44 30.70 -79.62
N SER A 437 -26.21 30.04 -80.50
CA SER A 437 -26.76 28.70 -80.25
C SER A 437 -25.66 27.67 -80.01
N GLU A 438 -24.59 27.67 -80.82
CA GLU A 438 -23.45 26.77 -80.63
C GLU A 438 -22.70 27.05 -79.34
N ARG A 439 -22.58 28.33 -78.94
CA ARG A 439 -21.98 28.71 -77.65
C ARG A 439 -22.81 28.17 -76.48
N ARG A 440 -24.14 28.34 -76.50
CA ARG A 440 -25.04 27.79 -75.47
C ARG A 440 -25.05 26.27 -75.45
N THR A 441 -24.90 25.63 -76.61
CA THR A 441 -24.78 24.17 -76.69
C THR A 441 -23.50 23.68 -76.00
N LYS A 442 -22.36 24.33 -76.25
CA LYS A 442 -21.09 24.01 -75.58
C LYS A 442 -21.15 24.24 -74.07
N GLU A 443 -21.82 25.31 -73.65
CA GLU A 443 -22.07 25.59 -72.22
C GLU A 443 -22.96 24.51 -71.59
N ALA A 444 -24.03 24.09 -72.27
CA ALA A 444 -24.89 22.99 -71.81
C ALA A 444 -24.11 21.67 -71.69
N ASP A 445 -23.23 21.36 -72.65
CA ASP A 445 -22.40 20.15 -72.60
C ASP A 445 -21.38 20.20 -71.45
N HIS A 446 -20.77 21.35 -71.19
CA HIS A 446 -19.88 21.53 -70.03
C HIS A 446 -20.65 21.36 -68.71
N LEU A 447 -21.83 21.98 -68.58
CA LEU A 447 -22.68 21.83 -67.39
C LEU A 447 -23.14 20.38 -67.18
N LYS A 448 -23.38 19.62 -68.27
CA LYS A 448 -23.67 18.18 -68.19
C LYS A 448 -22.49 17.36 -67.71
N GLN A 449 -21.26 17.73 -68.08
CA GLN A 449 -20.05 17.10 -67.57
C GLN A 449 -19.89 17.36 -66.05
N ASP A 450 -20.00 18.63 -65.64
CA ASP A 450 -19.93 19.02 -64.23
C ASP A 450 -21.02 18.32 -63.40
N LEU A 451 -22.23 18.17 -63.95
CA LEU A 451 -23.33 17.42 -63.34
C LEU A 451 -22.99 15.94 -63.13
N SER A 452 -22.29 15.32 -64.08
CA SER A 452 -21.85 13.93 -63.95
C SER A 452 -20.84 13.78 -62.82
N GLU A 453 -19.90 14.71 -62.70
CA GLU A 453 -18.90 14.72 -61.62
C GLU A 453 -19.54 14.91 -60.24
N ALA A 454 -20.54 15.80 -60.15
CA ALA A 454 -21.34 16.01 -58.94
C ALA A 454 -22.12 14.74 -58.55
N LYS A 455 -22.74 14.04 -59.50
CA LYS A 455 -23.45 12.76 -59.23
C LYS A 455 -22.51 11.64 -58.79
N ASP A 456 -21.29 11.59 -59.31
CA ASP A 456 -20.29 10.62 -58.86
C ASP A 456 -19.77 10.95 -57.45
N ALA A 457 -19.64 12.24 -57.11
CA ALA A 457 -19.32 12.68 -55.74
C ALA A 457 -20.43 12.31 -54.75
N GLU A 458 -21.69 12.49 -55.13
CA GLU A 458 -22.88 12.07 -54.38
C GLU A 458 -22.85 10.56 -54.11
N ARG A 459 -22.57 9.74 -55.14
CA ARG A 459 -22.46 8.27 -55.00
C ARG A 459 -21.35 7.87 -54.03
N ARG A 460 -20.19 8.53 -54.09
CA ARG A 460 -19.08 8.29 -53.15
C ARG A 460 -19.46 8.65 -51.71
N ALA A 461 -20.15 9.77 -51.50
CA ALA A 461 -20.62 10.18 -50.17
C ALA A 461 -21.64 9.18 -49.60
N LYS A 462 -22.61 8.74 -50.43
CA LYS A 462 -23.58 7.68 -50.06
C LYS A 462 -22.89 6.35 -49.72
N GLN A 463 -21.89 5.94 -50.49
CA GLN A 463 -21.13 4.73 -50.22
C GLN A 463 -20.36 4.82 -48.89
N LYS A 464 -19.73 5.96 -48.60
CA LYS A 464 -19.01 6.18 -47.33
C LYS A 464 -19.96 6.06 -46.13
N LEU A 465 -21.17 6.61 -46.21
CA LEU A 465 -22.19 6.45 -45.15
C LEU A 465 -22.61 4.99 -44.95
N LEU A 466 -22.74 4.22 -46.03
CA LEU A 466 -23.06 2.79 -45.98
C LEU A 466 -21.93 1.98 -45.33
N GLU A 467 -20.67 2.29 -45.62
CA GLU A 467 -19.51 1.62 -45.01
C GLU A 467 -19.41 1.88 -43.50
N ILE A 468 -19.68 3.11 -43.06
CA ILE A 468 -19.75 3.49 -41.64
C ILE A 468 -20.87 2.70 -40.93
N THR A 469 -22.05 2.63 -41.57
CA THR A 469 -23.22 1.91 -41.04
C THR A 469 -22.97 0.40 -40.97
N ARG A 470 -22.33 -0.18 -41.99
CA ARG A 470 -22.01 -1.62 -42.03
C ARG A 470 -20.96 -2.01 -40.99
N SER A 471 -20.03 -1.12 -40.68
CA SER A 471 -19.02 -1.31 -39.63
C SER A 471 -19.63 -1.24 -38.21
N THR A 472 -20.83 -0.71 -38.05
CA THR A 472 -21.55 -0.65 -36.76
C THR A 472 -22.34 -1.93 -36.44
N TYR A 473 -22.76 -2.70 -37.45
CA TYR A 473 -23.56 -3.93 -37.26
C TYR A 473 -22.84 -5.10 -36.54
N PRO A 474 -21.52 -5.33 -36.68
CA PRO A 474 -20.82 -6.34 -35.89
C PRO A 474 -20.71 -6.00 -34.40
N LEU A 475 -20.81 -4.72 -34.02
CA LEU A 475 -20.68 -4.25 -32.64
C LEU A 475 -21.94 -4.50 -31.81
N VAL A 476 -23.13 -4.55 -32.41
CA VAL A 476 -24.40 -4.76 -31.67
C VAL A 476 -24.69 -6.24 -31.42
N SER A 477 -24.23 -7.13 -32.32
CA SER A 477 -24.47 -8.58 -32.23
C SER A 477 -23.58 -9.29 -31.19
N ALA A 478 -22.48 -8.67 -30.77
CA ALA A 478 -21.56 -9.25 -29.77
C ALA A 478 -22.01 -9.04 -28.31
N TYR A 479 -23.07 -8.27 -28.05
CA TYR A 479 -23.51 -7.91 -26.69
C TYR A 479 -24.93 -8.35 -26.32
N THR A 480 -25.58 -9.25 -27.08
CA THR A 480 -26.68 -10.04 -26.51
C THR A 480 -26.10 -11.08 -25.56
N CYS A 481 -25.84 -10.64 -24.34
CA CYS A 481 -25.54 -11.47 -23.19
C CYS A 481 -26.68 -12.48 -23.04
N SER A 482 -26.40 -13.75 -23.38
CA SER A 482 -27.33 -14.84 -23.08
C SER A 482 -27.40 -14.99 -21.54
N PRO A 483 -28.59 -15.16 -20.93
CA PRO A 483 -28.66 -15.48 -19.52
C PRO A 483 -27.97 -16.83 -19.27
N PRO A 484 -27.32 -17.03 -18.12
CA PRO A 484 -26.75 -18.35 -17.79
C PRO A 484 -27.89 -19.36 -17.68
N PRO A 485 -27.68 -20.63 -18.07
CA PRO A 485 -28.69 -21.67 -17.87
C PRO A 485 -28.86 -21.89 -16.36
N THR A 486 -30.09 -21.70 -15.88
CA THR A 486 -30.56 -22.23 -14.60
C THR A 486 -30.70 -23.74 -14.72
N ASP A 487 -29.68 -24.48 -14.32
CA ASP A 487 -29.84 -25.88 -13.95
C ASP A 487 -30.20 -25.97 -12.46
N GLY A 488 -31.49 -26.13 -12.21
CA GLY A 488 -31.98 -26.71 -10.97
C GLY A 488 -31.69 -28.20 -10.99
N SER A 489 -30.62 -28.62 -10.32
CA SER A 489 -30.39 -30.02 -9.94
C SER A 489 -30.35 -30.08 -8.42
N ASP A 490 -31.44 -30.59 -7.88
CA ASP A 490 -31.64 -31.03 -6.50
C ASP A 490 -30.49 -31.97 -6.08
N LEU A 491 -29.74 -31.62 -5.02
CA LEU A 491 -28.80 -32.56 -4.40
C LEU A 491 -28.97 -32.53 -2.88
N SER A 492 -29.59 -33.62 -2.44
CA SER A 492 -29.74 -34.06 -1.07
C SER A 492 -28.40 -34.15 -0.34
N LEU A 493 -28.48 -33.83 0.95
CA LEU A 493 -27.47 -34.07 1.97
C LEU A 493 -27.11 -35.57 2.02
N GLU A 494 -25.88 -35.95 1.66
CA GLU A 494 -25.27 -37.16 2.20
C GLU A 494 -23.86 -36.90 2.73
N SER A 495 -23.69 -37.30 3.99
CA SER A 495 -22.45 -37.30 4.75
C SER A 495 -21.50 -38.35 4.17
N GLY A 496 -20.44 -37.90 3.52
CA GLY A 496 -19.37 -38.76 3.01
C GLY A 496 -18.01 -38.20 3.37
N SER A 497 -17.28 -38.89 4.26
CA SER A 497 -15.90 -38.61 4.62
C SER A 497 -14.98 -38.75 3.39
N VAL A 498 -14.54 -37.62 2.82
CA VAL A 498 -13.57 -37.62 1.72
C VAL A 498 -12.15 -37.59 2.33
N LYS A 499 -11.50 -38.75 2.36
CA LYS A 499 -10.03 -38.83 2.46
C LYS A 499 -9.45 -38.44 1.11
N THR A 500 -8.93 -37.22 1.00
CA THR A 500 -8.15 -36.77 -0.14
C THR A 500 -6.71 -37.28 -0.02
N ASP A 501 -6.36 -38.31 -0.76
CA ASP A 501 -4.97 -38.73 -0.98
C ASP A 501 -4.26 -37.69 -1.87
N PHE A 502 -3.36 -36.89 -1.29
CA PHE A 502 -2.53 -35.94 -2.03
C PHE A 502 -1.49 -36.70 -2.88
N LYS A 503 -1.46 -36.44 -4.20
CA LYS A 503 -0.51 -37.06 -5.13
C LYS A 503 0.86 -36.37 -5.06
N ASP A 504 1.93 -37.14 -5.29
CA ASP A 504 3.35 -36.72 -5.31
C ASP A 504 3.65 -35.51 -6.23
N SER A 505 2.78 -35.21 -7.21
CA SER A 505 2.89 -34.02 -8.06
C SER A 505 2.62 -32.71 -7.32
N ASP A 506 1.67 -32.71 -6.39
CA ASP A 506 1.27 -31.52 -5.65
C ASP A 506 2.32 -31.16 -4.61
N MET A 507 2.96 -32.17 -4.02
CA MET A 507 4.08 -32.01 -3.11
C MET A 507 5.32 -31.44 -3.82
N LYS A 508 5.62 -31.89 -5.05
CA LYS A 508 6.70 -31.31 -5.87
C LYS A 508 6.40 -29.87 -6.29
N ARG A 509 5.15 -29.57 -6.67
CA ARG A 509 4.73 -28.20 -7.01
C ARG A 509 4.86 -27.26 -5.81
N LEU A 510 4.40 -27.70 -4.64
CA LEU A 510 4.53 -26.95 -3.39
C LEU A 510 6.00 -26.75 -3.01
N SER A 511 6.84 -27.78 -3.15
CA SER A 511 8.28 -27.67 -2.88
C SER A 511 8.98 -26.67 -3.81
N MET A 512 8.62 -26.64 -5.10
CA MET A 512 9.14 -25.65 -6.05
C MET A 512 8.67 -24.23 -5.74
N GLU A 513 7.43 -24.09 -5.27
CA GLU A 513 6.84 -22.81 -4.88
C GLU A 513 7.50 -22.26 -3.60
N ILE A 514 7.74 -23.13 -2.60
CA ILE A 514 8.49 -22.78 -1.39
C ILE A 514 9.92 -22.36 -1.73
N GLU A 515 10.62 -23.09 -2.61
CA GLU A 515 11.99 -22.72 -2.99
C GLU A 515 12.01 -21.41 -3.79
N ARG A 516 11.00 -21.14 -4.62
CA ARG A 516 10.85 -19.84 -5.30
C ARG A 516 10.64 -18.70 -4.30
N GLU A 517 9.69 -18.84 -3.37
CA GLU A 517 9.45 -17.82 -2.33
C GLU A 517 10.71 -17.59 -1.47
N ARG A 518 11.47 -18.64 -1.20
CA ARG A 518 12.75 -18.55 -0.49
C ARG A 518 13.80 -17.76 -1.27
N LEU A 519 13.95 -18.01 -2.56
CA LEU A 519 14.89 -17.27 -3.41
C LEU A 519 14.49 -15.79 -3.53
N ASP A 520 13.21 -15.51 -3.76
CA ASP A 520 12.66 -14.15 -3.79
C ASP A 520 12.93 -13.41 -2.47
N TYR A 521 12.80 -14.11 -1.32
CA TYR A 521 13.12 -13.54 -0.01
C TYR A 521 14.61 -13.20 0.13
N ILE A 522 15.51 -14.09 -0.30
CA ILE A 522 16.96 -13.86 -0.24
C ILE A 522 17.35 -12.66 -1.11
N GLU A 523 16.80 -12.58 -2.32
CA GLU A 523 17.06 -11.47 -3.24
C GLU A 523 16.56 -10.14 -2.68
N LYS A 524 15.32 -10.09 -2.18
CA LYS A 524 14.75 -8.91 -1.51
C LYS A 524 15.57 -8.49 -0.29
N SER A 525 16.01 -9.45 0.53
CA SER A 525 16.83 -9.19 1.71
C SER A 525 18.18 -8.59 1.33
N LYS A 526 18.81 -9.10 0.26
CA LYS A 526 20.07 -8.56 -0.25
C LYS A 526 19.89 -7.14 -0.81
N ASN A 527 18.84 -6.90 -1.60
CA ASN A 527 18.52 -5.58 -2.12
C ASN A 527 18.30 -4.56 -0.99
N LEU A 528 17.55 -4.95 0.05
CA LEU A 528 17.34 -4.12 1.24
C LEU A 528 18.66 -3.76 1.94
N GLN A 529 19.59 -4.71 2.05
CA GLN A 529 20.92 -4.44 2.62
C GLN A 529 21.73 -3.46 1.78
N GLU A 530 21.67 -3.56 0.45
CA GLU A 530 22.35 -2.64 -0.46
C GLU A 530 21.74 -1.22 -0.35
N GLN A 531 20.42 -1.09 -0.34
CA GLN A 531 19.72 0.19 -0.17
C GLN A 531 20.00 0.83 1.20
N LEU A 532 20.07 0.04 2.28
CA LEU A 532 20.46 0.56 3.60
C LEU A 532 21.91 1.06 3.62
N LYS A 533 22.81 0.37 2.91
CA LYS A 533 24.20 0.79 2.79
C LYS A 533 24.33 2.09 1.98
N GLU A 534 23.54 2.23 0.93
CA GLU A 534 23.45 3.46 0.14
C GLU A 534 22.90 4.62 0.99
N LEU A 535 21.76 4.43 1.65
CA LEU A 535 21.18 5.43 2.56
C LEU A 535 22.19 5.87 3.62
N LYS A 536 22.91 4.92 4.22
CA LYS A 536 23.98 5.21 5.17
C LYS A 536 25.05 6.11 4.55
N SER A 537 25.52 5.79 3.35
CA SER A 537 26.51 6.61 2.64
C SER A 537 25.99 8.01 2.34
N GLU A 538 24.72 8.14 1.98
CA GLU A 538 24.09 9.43 1.69
C GLU A 538 24.00 10.31 2.94
N ILE A 539 23.48 9.77 4.05
CA ILE A 539 23.30 10.55 5.28
C ILE A 539 24.64 10.84 5.96
N GLU A 540 25.64 9.93 5.89
CA GLU A 540 26.95 10.15 6.50
C GLU A 540 27.67 11.37 5.91
N SER A 541 27.43 11.70 4.63
CA SER A 541 27.98 12.91 4.00
C SER A 541 27.43 14.23 4.59
N LEU A 542 26.27 14.16 5.26
CA LEU A 542 25.58 15.29 5.88
C LEU A 542 25.79 15.33 7.40
N LYS A 543 26.65 14.46 7.93
CA LYS A 543 26.92 14.39 9.37
C LYS A 543 27.64 15.64 9.83
N LEU A 544 27.18 16.23 10.92
CA LEU A 544 27.83 17.39 11.49
C LEU A 544 29.19 16.98 12.08
N GLU A 545 30.30 17.54 11.58
CA GLU A 545 31.60 17.42 12.23
C GLU A 545 31.54 18.09 13.61
N GLU A 546 32.05 17.42 14.64
CA GLU A 546 32.03 17.92 16.02
C GLU A 546 32.91 19.19 16.18
N GLN A 547 32.36 20.37 15.89
CA GLN A 547 32.90 21.61 16.45
C GLN A 547 32.42 21.76 17.90
N HIS A 548 33.35 21.52 18.81
CA HIS A 548 33.37 21.88 20.22
C HIS A 548 32.29 22.91 20.63
N SER A 549 31.23 22.45 21.27
CA SER A 549 30.38 23.29 22.11
C SER A 549 30.13 22.58 23.44
N GLY A 550 30.71 23.14 24.50
CA GLY A 550 30.78 22.59 25.86
C GLY A 550 29.47 22.57 26.63
N ILE A 551 28.38 22.07 26.03
CA ILE A 551 27.07 21.93 26.68
C ILE A 551 26.69 20.45 26.93
N PHE A 552 27.39 19.48 26.31
CA PHE A 552 27.10 18.05 26.49
C PHE A 552 27.93 17.33 27.58
N SER A 553 28.55 18.09 28.50
CA SER A 553 29.41 17.57 29.58
C SER A 553 28.72 16.62 30.57
N SER A 554 27.40 16.41 30.48
CA SER A 554 26.63 15.62 31.44
C SER A 554 26.30 14.19 31.02
N ASN A 555 26.53 13.79 29.75
CA ASN A 555 26.32 12.41 29.30
C ASN A 555 27.62 11.81 28.77
N ARG A 556 28.46 11.35 29.70
CA ARG A 556 29.73 10.66 29.42
C ARG A 556 29.56 9.31 28.69
N ASP A 557 28.34 8.78 28.66
CA ASP A 557 28.00 7.49 28.01
C ASP A 557 27.94 7.56 26.47
N LEU A 558 27.95 8.76 25.87
CA LEU A 558 27.71 8.97 24.44
C LEU A 558 28.95 8.83 23.55
N ARG A 559 30.16 8.72 24.12
CA ARG A 559 31.42 8.77 23.36
C ARG A 559 31.77 7.49 22.61
N ASP A 560 31.19 6.35 22.97
CA ASP A 560 31.69 5.03 22.53
C ASP A 560 30.78 4.29 21.54
N TYR A 561 29.66 4.87 21.10
CA TYR A 561 28.77 4.24 20.10
C TYR A 561 29.28 4.35 18.65
N ALA A 562 30.36 5.09 18.41
CA ALA A 562 30.86 5.42 17.06
C ALA A 562 31.60 4.28 16.34
N GLU A 563 31.87 3.15 17.00
CA GLU A 563 32.72 2.08 16.45
C GLU A 563 32.12 0.65 16.57
N ALA A 564 30.80 0.51 16.40
CA ALA A 564 30.19 -0.82 16.31
C ALA A 564 30.34 -1.40 14.89
N ALA A 565 31.10 -2.49 14.79
CA ALA A 565 31.34 -3.25 13.56
C ALA A 565 30.05 -3.85 12.99
N TYR A 566 29.90 -3.72 11.67
CA TYR A 566 28.83 -4.28 10.84
C TYR A 566 28.69 -5.80 11.04
N PHE A 567 27.48 -6.29 11.29
CA PHE A 567 27.12 -7.70 11.07
C PHE A 567 25.82 -7.79 10.25
N PRO A 568 25.72 -8.73 9.29
CA PRO A 568 24.53 -8.87 8.46
C PRO A 568 23.29 -9.22 9.30
N ILE A 569 22.13 -8.69 8.90
CA ILE A 569 20.77 -9.06 9.36
C ILE A 569 20.43 -10.48 8.85
N SER A 570 21.28 -11.45 9.19
CA SER A 570 21.27 -12.82 8.67
C SER A 570 21.87 -13.78 9.68
N ARG A 571 21.32 -13.82 10.89
CA ARG A 571 21.50 -14.98 11.79
C ARG A 571 20.17 -15.65 12.09
N VAL A 572 19.55 -16.20 11.03
CA VAL A 572 18.75 -17.42 11.22
C VAL A 572 19.77 -18.54 11.43
N GLY A 573 20.18 -18.74 12.69
CA GLY A 573 21.00 -19.87 13.06
C GLY A 573 20.18 -21.16 12.95
N HIS A 574 20.55 -22.04 12.03
CA HIS A 574 20.26 -23.47 12.16
C HIS A 574 20.86 -23.96 13.47
N TYR A 575 20.02 -24.30 14.44
CA TYR A 575 20.40 -25.21 15.52
C TYR A 575 19.87 -26.58 15.16
N ASP A 576 20.80 -27.50 14.89
CA ASP A 576 20.51 -28.91 14.78
C ASP A 576 19.75 -29.37 16.01
N SER A 577 18.58 -29.97 15.74
CA SER A 577 17.68 -30.52 16.75
C SER A 577 18.25 -31.86 17.22
N GLU A 578 19.22 -31.86 18.12
CA GLU A 578 19.55 -33.07 18.88
C GLU A 578 18.51 -33.23 20.00
N VAL A 579 17.57 -34.13 19.74
CA VAL A 579 16.63 -34.69 20.72
C VAL A 579 17.44 -35.43 21.78
N ILE A 580 17.65 -34.82 22.95
CA ILE A 580 18.07 -35.54 24.15
C ILE A 580 16.82 -35.79 24.99
N TYR A 581 16.38 -37.05 24.98
CA TYR A 581 15.39 -37.58 25.92
C TYR A 581 15.91 -37.42 27.36
N ILE A 582 15.07 -36.87 28.24
CA ILE A 582 15.10 -37.15 29.68
C ILE A 582 13.83 -37.92 30.02
#